data_AF-W5NR80-F1
#
_entry.id   AF-W5NR80-F1
#
_cell.length_a   1.000
_cell.length_b   1.000
_cell.length_c   1.000
_cell.angle_alpha   90.00
_cell.angle_beta   90.00
_cell.angle_gamma   90.00
#
_symmetry.space_group_name_H-M   'P 1'
#
loop_
_entity.id
_entity.type
_entity.pdbx_description
1 polymer ?
#
loop_
_entity_poly.entity_id
_entity_poly.type
_entity_poly.pdbx_seq_one_letter_code
_entity_poly.pdbx_strand_id
1 'polypeptide(L)'
;TMKTVQGFCILFVLQLYLLNSGRTGKVLVWPMDFSHWINLQVILEELHLRGHEITVLVPSQSLLIDDTKVPYNVEILQLSVTEETFMEELNTMLYEEIFELPKLSWWEMQIELANSVRQFLLTTKRVCDSAVTNKELLSRLQAAKFDVCIADPLSFCGELVLNIPFIFTFRVFYGNVIERLCAGLPMPSSYVPGVTSRLTDKMTFIQRLENWLLYTVSDIIYSYYVFPEWDEYYSKVLVWPMDFSHWINLQVILEELHLRGHEITLLVPSQSLVIDRTKIPYHVEILQVSVTKETFIEELSTMLYEEIFELPKLSWWEVQIELANLDKKFLLTSKRVCDSAITNKELLSRLQAAKFDVCIADPLSFCGELVSELLNIPFIYTFRFFSGNVIERLCAGLPMPSSYVPGVTSRLTDKMTFIQRLENWLLYTVSDIIYSYYVFPEWDEYYSKVLGKNS
;
A
#
# COMPACT_ATOMS: atom_id res chain seq x y z
N THR A 1 -19.37 -39.11 10.11
CA THR A 1 -20.05 -37.99 9.42
C THR A 1 -20.61 -36.95 10.37
N MET A 2 -21.39 -37.28 11.42
CA MET A 2 -21.91 -36.26 12.38
C MET A 2 -20.86 -35.62 13.30
N LYS A 3 -19.81 -36.34 13.73
CA LYS A 3 -18.75 -35.79 14.60
C LYS A 3 -17.88 -34.72 13.91
N THR A 4 -17.71 -34.84 12.59
CA THR A 4 -16.94 -33.87 11.78
C THR A 4 -17.71 -32.57 11.59
N VAL A 5 -19.04 -32.65 11.42
CA VAL A 5 -19.92 -31.47 11.31
C VAL A 5 -20.01 -30.73 12.65
N GLN A 6 -20.12 -31.46 13.78
CA GLN A 6 -20.07 -30.84 15.11
C GLN A 6 -18.73 -30.15 15.39
N GLY A 7 -17.60 -30.76 15.01
CA GLY A 7 -16.29 -30.12 15.13
C GLY A 7 -16.18 -28.84 14.30
N PHE A 8 -16.73 -28.84 13.08
CA PHE A 8 -16.75 -27.67 12.21
C PHE A 8 -17.66 -26.55 12.75
N CYS A 9 -18.84 -26.89 13.28
CA CYS A 9 -19.73 -25.91 13.90
C CYS A 9 -19.14 -25.32 15.18
N ILE A 10 -18.43 -26.11 15.99
CA ILE A 10 -17.76 -25.62 17.20
C ILE A 10 -16.61 -24.68 16.84
N LEU A 11 -15.80 -25.03 15.83
CA LEU A 11 -14.74 -24.15 15.32
C LEU A 11 -15.31 -22.86 14.72
N PHE A 12 -16.39 -22.94 13.95
CA PHE A 12 -17.06 -21.78 13.38
C PHE A 12 -17.67 -20.87 14.45
N VAL A 13 -18.31 -21.44 15.48
CA VAL A 13 -18.86 -20.68 16.60
C VAL A 13 -17.74 -20.08 17.46
N LEU A 14 -16.63 -20.79 17.69
CA LEU A 14 -15.44 -20.23 18.33
C LEU A 14 -14.85 -19.09 17.51
N GLN A 15 -14.82 -19.21 16.19
CA GLN A 15 -14.36 -18.16 15.28
C GLN A 15 -15.27 -16.92 15.35
N LEU A 16 -16.60 -17.11 15.44
CA LEU A 16 -17.57 -16.04 15.66
C LEU A 16 -17.49 -15.43 17.07
N TYR A 17 -17.09 -16.19 18.08
CA TYR A 17 -16.92 -15.70 19.46
C TYR A 17 -15.58 -14.98 19.66
N LEU A 18 -14.56 -15.33 18.87
CA LEU A 18 -13.25 -14.66 18.80
C LEU A 18 -13.30 -13.39 17.93
N LEU A 19 -14.29 -13.28 17.05
CA LEU A 19 -14.64 -12.02 16.40
C LEU A 19 -15.38 -11.15 17.42
N ASN A 20 -14.61 -10.35 18.14
CA ASN A 20 -15.09 -9.34 19.08
C ASN A 20 -16.36 -8.64 18.58
N SER A 21 -17.33 -8.43 19.47
CA SER A 21 -18.41 -7.45 19.27
C SER A 21 -17.78 -6.14 18.79
N GLY A 22 -18.16 -5.68 17.59
CA GLY A 22 -17.55 -4.52 16.93
C GLY A 22 -17.42 -3.36 17.91
N ARG A 23 -16.18 -2.96 18.21
CA ARG A 23 -15.94 -1.73 18.95
C ARG A 23 -16.43 -0.59 18.07
N THR A 24 -17.22 0.32 18.64
CA THR A 24 -17.59 1.58 17.98
C THR A 24 -16.31 2.33 17.66
N GLY A 25 -15.96 2.38 16.38
CA GLY A 25 -14.78 3.09 15.87
C GLY A 25 -15.15 4.46 15.30
N LYS A 26 -14.17 5.36 15.27
CA LYS A 26 -14.23 6.68 14.63
C LYS A 26 -13.86 6.56 13.15
N VAL A 27 -14.78 6.95 12.28
CA VAL A 27 -14.63 6.84 10.82
C VAL A 27 -14.51 8.24 10.24
N LEU A 28 -13.39 8.50 9.56
CA LEU A 28 -13.25 9.67 8.71
C LEU A 28 -13.74 9.32 7.31
N VAL A 29 -14.44 10.24 6.66
CA VAL A 29 -14.95 10.03 5.30
C VAL A 29 -14.43 11.12 4.37
N TRP A 30 -13.82 10.70 3.27
CA TRP A 30 -13.45 11.55 2.14
C TRP A 30 -14.39 11.24 0.95
N PRO A 31 -15.51 11.98 0.82
CA PRO A 31 -16.58 11.64 -0.10
C PRO A 31 -16.34 12.15 -1.53
N MET A 32 -17.21 11.70 -2.43
CA MET A 32 -17.48 12.30 -3.73
C MET A 32 -19.00 12.51 -3.86
N ASP A 33 -19.40 13.56 -4.58
CA ASP A 33 -20.80 13.98 -4.71
C ASP A 33 -21.63 13.05 -5.63
N PHE A 34 -22.90 13.38 -5.86
CA PHE A 34 -23.80 12.69 -6.80
C PHE A 34 -24.02 11.20 -6.48
N SER A 35 -23.92 10.32 -7.49
CA SER A 35 -24.19 8.88 -7.38
C SER A 35 -23.23 8.16 -6.42
N HIS A 36 -22.03 8.72 -6.25
CA HIS A 36 -21.02 8.23 -5.33
C HIS A 36 -21.46 8.43 -3.88
N TRP A 37 -21.95 9.63 -3.56
CA TRP A 37 -22.53 9.91 -2.26
C TRP A 37 -23.72 9.00 -1.93
N ILE A 38 -24.64 8.79 -2.87
CA ILE A 38 -25.84 7.96 -2.62
C ILE A 38 -25.46 6.54 -2.18
N ASN A 39 -24.44 5.92 -2.78
CA ASN A 39 -23.98 4.60 -2.35
C ASN A 39 -23.24 4.67 -1.02
N LEU A 40 -22.35 5.65 -0.87
CA LEU A 40 -21.57 5.81 0.36
C LEU A 40 -22.49 6.06 1.55
N GLN A 41 -23.53 6.88 1.38
CA GLN A 41 -24.54 7.19 2.39
C GLN A 41 -25.18 5.94 2.98
N VAL A 42 -25.52 4.93 2.16
CA VAL A 42 -26.09 3.66 2.66
C VAL A 42 -25.12 2.95 3.61
N ILE A 43 -23.83 2.97 3.31
CA ILE A 43 -22.78 2.39 4.15
C ILE A 43 -22.65 3.20 5.45
N LEU A 44 -22.62 4.53 5.35
CA LEU A 44 -22.48 5.42 6.51
C LEU A 44 -23.68 5.35 7.45
N GLU A 45 -24.89 5.22 6.92
CA GLU A 45 -26.11 5.04 7.72
C GLU A 45 -26.05 3.74 8.53
N GLU A 46 -25.64 2.62 7.92
CA GLU A 46 -25.49 1.35 8.64
C GLU A 46 -24.36 1.41 9.68
N LEU A 47 -23.23 2.06 9.38
CA LEU A 47 -22.15 2.27 10.35
C LEU A 47 -22.62 3.14 11.53
N HIS A 48 -23.36 4.21 11.24
CA HIS A 48 -23.92 5.08 12.27
C HIS A 48 -24.91 4.33 13.16
N LEU A 49 -25.82 3.52 12.58
CA LEU A 49 -26.76 2.67 13.31
C LEU A 49 -26.06 1.66 14.22
N ARG A 50 -24.88 1.18 13.83
CA ARG A 50 -24.02 0.30 14.65
C ARG A 50 -23.22 1.04 15.71
N GLY A 51 -23.39 2.36 15.82
CA GLY A 51 -22.78 3.20 16.85
C GLY A 51 -21.41 3.76 16.49
N HIS A 52 -20.98 3.69 15.22
CA HIS A 52 -19.74 4.33 14.79
C HIS A 52 -19.87 5.86 14.79
N GLU A 53 -18.82 6.55 15.25
CA GLU A 53 -18.74 8.01 15.18
C GLU A 53 -18.18 8.39 13.81
N ILE A 54 -18.95 9.10 13.00
CA ILE A 54 -18.60 9.40 11.60
C ILE A 54 -18.38 10.91 11.48
N THR A 55 -17.28 11.27 10.81
CA THR A 55 -17.00 12.65 10.39
C THR A 55 -16.75 12.67 8.89
N VAL A 56 -17.49 13.51 8.16
CA VAL A 56 -17.38 13.64 6.70
C VAL A 56 -16.72 14.97 6.33
N LEU A 57 -15.67 14.92 5.51
CA LEU A 57 -14.99 16.11 4.99
C LEU A 57 -15.68 16.57 3.70
N VAL A 58 -16.50 17.61 3.75
CA VAL A 58 -17.37 18.02 2.64
C VAL A 58 -16.85 19.30 2.00
N PRO A 59 -16.59 19.34 0.68
CA PRO A 59 -16.24 20.57 0.00
C PRO A 59 -17.38 21.60 0.07
N SER A 60 -17.06 22.89 0.21
CA SER A 60 -18.06 23.97 0.28
C SER A 60 -18.97 24.08 -0.95
N GLN A 61 -18.56 23.51 -2.09
CA GLN A 61 -19.28 23.49 -3.37
C GLN A 61 -20.02 22.16 -3.57
N SER A 62 -20.17 21.34 -2.53
CA SER A 62 -20.96 20.11 -2.62
C SER A 62 -22.43 20.42 -2.87
N LEU A 63 -23.05 19.67 -3.77
CA LEU A 63 -24.39 19.89 -4.30
C LEU A 63 -25.42 18.94 -3.66
N LEU A 64 -25.04 17.69 -3.39
CA LEU A 64 -25.96 16.68 -2.84
C LEU A 64 -25.75 16.43 -1.34
N ILE A 65 -24.54 16.68 -0.83
CA ILE A 65 -24.22 16.47 0.59
C ILE A 65 -24.70 17.67 1.40
N ASP A 66 -25.92 17.57 1.92
CA ASP A 66 -26.52 18.56 2.82
C ASP A 66 -26.13 18.27 4.27
N ASP A 67 -25.23 19.10 4.82
CA ASP A 67 -24.70 19.00 6.18
C ASP A 67 -25.78 19.07 7.26
N THR A 68 -26.93 19.67 6.96
CA THR A 68 -28.07 19.77 7.90
C THR A 68 -28.95 18.54 7.95
N LYS A 69 -28.86 17.66 6.94
CA LYS A 69 -29.74 16.48 6.80
C LYS A 69 -29.08 15.17 7.16
N VAL A 70 -27.78 15.18 7.45
CA VAL A 70 -27.04 13.97 7.79
C VAL A 70 -26.96 13.77 9.31
N PRO A 71 -27.04 12.53 9.82
CA PRO A 71 -27.01 12.24 11.26
C PRO A 71 -25.59 12.19 11.84
N TYR A 72 -24.56 12.52 11.06
CA TYR A 72 -23.15 12.44 11.43
C TYR A 72 -22.45 13.81 11.36
N ASN A 73 -21.24 13.88 11.93
CA ASN A 73 -20.47 15.12 11.95
C ASN A 73 -20.01 15.50 10.55
N VAL A 74 -20.04 16.79 10.24
CA VAL A 74 -19.58 17.33 8.95
C VAL A 74 -18.56 18.42 9.20
N GLU A 75 -17.49 18.38 8.43
CA GLU A 75 -16.40 19.34 8.44
C GLU A 75 -16.28 19.94 7.04
N ILE A 76 -16.57 21.23 6.90
CA ILE A 76 -16.63 21.89 5.59
C ILE A 76 -15.24 22.36 5.16
N LEU A 77 -14.78 21.88 4.01
CA LEU A 77 -13.56 22.32 3.35
C LEU A 77 -13.86 23.52 2.47
N GLN A 78 -13.36 24.69 2.87
CA GLN A 78 -13.56 25.94 2.12
C GLN A 78 -12.67 25.97 0.88
N LEU A 79 -13.28 26.01 -0.31
CA LEU A 79 -12.54 26.19 -1.56
C LEU A 79 -12.51 27.67 -1.99
N SER A 80 -11.46 28.04 -2.71
CA SER A 80 -11.29 29.39 -3.28
C SER A 80 -12.12 29.66 -4.53
N VAL A 81 -12.76 28.63 -5.10
CA VAL A 81 -13.53 28.70 -6.35
C VAL A 81 -15.00 29.00 -6.04
N THR A 82 -15.66 29.79 -6.89
CA THR A 82 -17.08 30.08 -6.71
C THR A 82 -17.94 28.88 -7.14
N GLU A 83 -19.15 28.77 -6.59
CA GLU A 83 -20.12 27.75 -6.99
C GLU A 83 -20.44 27.84 -8.50
N GLU A 84 -20.54 29.06 -9.04
CA GLU A 84 -20.78 29.30 -10.47
C GLU A 84 -19.68 28.70 -11.36
N THR A 85 -18.42 28.95 -11.04
CA THR A 85 -17.29 28.39 -11.81
C THR A 85 -17.24 26.88 -11.70
N PHE A 86 -17.48 26.31 -10.51
CA PHE A 86 -17.53 24.86 -10.33
C PHE A 86 -18.64 24.21 -11.17
N MET A 87 -19.83 24.82 -11.19
CA MET A 87 -20.95 24.36 -12.00
C MET A 87 -20.69 24.48 -13.50
N GLU A 88 -19.99 25.52 -13.95
CA GLU A 88 -19.60 25.67 -15.36
C GLU A 88 -18.61 24.57 -15.80
N GLU A 89 -17.58 24.31 -14.98
CA GLU A 89 -16.61 23.22 -15.22
C GLU A 89 -17.33 21.86 -15.31
N LEU A 90 -18.23 21.56 -14.35
CA LEU A 90 -18.99 20.32 -14.33
C LEU A 90 -19.94 20.18 -15.53
N ASN A 91 -20.69 21.23 -15.87
CA ASN A 91 -21.63 21.18 -16.99
C ASN A 91 -20.92 20.98 -18.33
N THR A 92 -19.75 21.61 -18.50
CA THR A 92 -18.91 21.45 -19.70
C THR A 92 -18.45 20.01 -19.83
N MET A 93 -17.92 19.43 -18.75
CA MET A 93 -17.49 18.02 -18.71
C MET A 93 -18.64 17.07 -19.04
N LEU A 94 -19.80 17.23 -18.39
CA LEU A 94 -20.98 16.39 -18.64
C LEU A 94 -21.47 16.50 -20.09
N TYR A 95 -21.43 17.71 -20.68
CA TYR A 95 -21.83 17.90 -22.07
C TYR A 95 -20.91 17.15 -23.02
N GLU A 96 -19.60 17.28 -22.84
CA GLU A 96 -18.58 16.58 -23.64
C GLU A 96 -18.74 15.06 -23.53
N GLU A 97 -18.89 14.53 -22.31
CA GLU A 97 -19.02 13.10 -22.07
C GLU A 97 -20.31 12.50 -22.67
N ILE A 98 -21.43 13.20 -22.54
CA ILE A 98 -22.74 12.69 -22.96
C ILE A 98 -22.95 12.85 -24.46
N PHE A 99 -22.57 14.00 -25.03
CA PHE A 99 -22.96 14.37 -26.39
C PHE A 99 -21.82 14.28 -27.41
N GLU A 100 -20.56 14.47 -27.01
CA GLU A 100 -19.44 14.50 -27.96
C GLU A 100 -18.67 13.17 -28.01
N LEU A 101 -18.31 12.59 -26.85
CA LEU A 101 -17.57 11.32 -26.81
C LEU A 101 -18.18 10.19 -27.65
N PRO A 102 -19.52 9.97 -27.67
CA PRO A 102 -20.10 8.87 -28.46
C PRO A 102 -19.94 9.01 -29.98
N LYS A 103 -19.59 10.22 -30.47
CA LYS A 103 -19.39 10.49 -31.91
C LYS A 103 -17.97 10.18 -32.38
N LEU A 104 -17.03 9.99 -31.46
CA LEU A 104 -15.61 9.83 -31.75
C LEU A 104 -15.23 8.40 -32.16
N SER A 105 -14.12 8.25 -32.88
CA SER A 105 -13.50 6.93 -33.03
C SER A 105 -12.98 6.41 -31.70
N TRP A 106 -12.68 5.11 -31.60
CA TRP A 106 -12.20 4.53 -30.34
C TRP A 106 -10.94 5.22 -29.81
N TRP A 107 -9.98 5.57 -30.68
CA TRP A 107 -8.73 6.23 -30.32
C TRP A 107 -8.94 7.68 -29.86
N GLU A 108 -9.74 8.45 -30.59
CA GLU A 108 -10.09 9.82 -30.21
C GLU A 108 -10.84 9.84 -28.87
N MET A 109 -11.75 8.89 -28.67
CA MET A 109 -12.45 8.71 -27.41
C MET A 109 -11.49 8.41 -26.24
N GLN A 110 -10.41 7.65 -26.44
CA GLN A 110 -9.41 7.41 -25.37
C GLN A 110 -8.75 8.72 -24.93
N ILE A 111 -8.37 9.56 -25.91
CA ILE A 111 -7.66 10.83 -25.67
C ILE A 111 -8.57 11.83 -24.99
N GLU A 112 -9.80 12.00 -25.50
CA GLU A 112 -10.73 12.96 -24.91
C GLU A 112 -11.17 12.53 -23.51
N LEU A 113 -11.40 11.24 -23.28
CA LEU A 113 -11.70 10.77 -21.93
C LEU A 113 -10.52 10.98 -20.97
N ALA A 114 -9.28 10.81 -21.43
CA ALA A 114 -8.10 11.13 -20.63
C ALA A 114 -8.04 12.61 -20.25
N ASN A 115 -8.41 13.50 -21.18
CA ASN A 115 -8.51 14.93 -20.91
C ASN A 115 -9.60 15.23 -19.87
N SER A 116 -10.81 14.67 -20.04
CA SER A 116 -11.91 14.83 -19.09
C SER A 116 -11.54 14.32 -17.69
N VAL A 117 -10.95 13.12 -17.60
CA VAL A 117 -10.47 12.56 -16.32
C VAL A 117 -9.39 13.43 -15.70
N ARG A 118 -8.43 13.93 -16.48
CA ARG A 118 -7.38 14.82 -15.97
C ARG A 118 -7.97 16.12 -15.43
N GLN A 119 -8.90 16.75 -16.16
CA GLN A 119 -9.56 17.98 -15.69
C GLN A 119 -10.36 17.72 -14.41
N PHE A 120 -11.13 16.64 -14.35
CA PHE A 120 -11.86 16.23 -13.16
C PHE A 120 -10.91 16.05 -11.97
N LEU A 121 -9.81 15.32 -12.16
CA LEU A 121 -8.83 15.11 -11.10
C LEU A 121 -8.16 16.40 -10.66
N LEU A 122 -7.87 17.34 -11.57
CA LEU A 122 -7.37 18.68 -11.19
C LEU A 122 -8.39 19.46 -10.35
N THR A 123 -9.68 19.35 -10.64
CA THR A 123 -10.73 19.95 -9.80
C THR A 123 -10.78 19.30 -8.42
N THR A 124 -10.67 17.97 -8.32
CA THR A 124 -10.57 17.27 -7.02
C THR A 124 -9.27 17.57 -6.28
N LYS A 125 -8.15 17.81 -6.99
CA LYS A 125 -6.87 18.22 -6.42
C LYS A 125 -7.00 19.54 -5.66
N ARG A 126 -7.81 20.50 -6.13
CA ARG A 126 -8.09 21.75 -5.40
C ARG A 126 -8.73 21.50 -4.03
N VAL A 127 -9.62 20.50 -3.95
CA VAL A 127 -10.21 20.06 -2.67
C VAL A 127 -9.12 19.49 -1.77
N CYS A 128 -8.27 18.62 -2.32
CA CYS A 128 -7.15 18.06 -1.59
C CYS A 128 -6.20 19.15 -1.06
N ASP A 129 -5.78 20.09 -1.92
CA ASP A 129 -4.94 21.23 -1.56
C ASP A 129 -5.54 22.03 -0.40
N SER A 130 -6.86 22.28 -0.41
CA SER A 130 -7.53 22.98 0.69
C SER A 130 -7.44 22.24 2.04
N ALA A 131 -7.42 20.91 2.02
CA ALA A 131 -7.31 20.08 3.21
C ALA A 131 -5.85 19.96 3.67
N VAL A 132 -4.93 19.59 2.78
CA VAL A 132 -3.53 19.29 3.15
C VAL A 132 -2.72 20.55 3.48
N THR A 133 -3.11 21.72 2.96
CA THR A 133 -2.46 22.99 3.33
C THR A 133 -2.99 23.57 4.65
N ASN A 134 -4.14 23.10 5.13
CA ASN A 134 -4.76 23.59 6.35
C ASN A 134 -4.21 22.88 7.60
N LYS A 135 -3.14 23.44 8.17
CA LYS A 135 -2.47 22.89 9.36
C LYS A 135 -3.37 22.76 10.58
N GLU A 136 -4.34 23.67 10.76
CA GLU A 136 -5.27 23.63 11.88
C GLU A 136 -6.23 22.45 11.74
N LEU A 137 -6.80 22.26 10.55
CA LEU A 137 -7.62 21.10 10.22
C LEU A 137 -6.86 19.79 10.45
N LEU A 138 -5.68 19.64 9.85
CA LEU A 138 -4.88 18.41 9.99
C LEU A 138 -4.54 18.12 11.46
N SER A 139 -4.19 19.14 12.24
CA SER A 139 -3.91 18.98 13.68
C SER A 139 -5.14 18.50 14.45
N ARG A 140 -6.35 19.03 14.14
CA ARG A 140 -7.60 18.58 14.75
C ARG A 140 -7.95 17.15 14.35
N LEU A 141 -7.82 16.81 13.07
CA LEU A 141 -8.07 15.45 12.56
C LEU A 141 -7.12 14.43 13.19
N GLN A 142 -5.83 14.76 13.31
CA GLN A 142 -4.86 13.90 13.97
C GLN A 142 -5.14 13.74 15.47
N ALA A 143 -5.54 14.82 16.15
CA ALA A 143 -5.92 14.78 17.57
C ALA A 143 -7.21 13.99 17.82
N ALA A 144 -8.12 13.91 16.84
CA ALA A 144 -9.38 13.19 16.93
C ALA A 144 -9.22 11.66 16.99
N LYS A 145 -8.07 11.15 16.50
CA LYS A 145 -7.69 9.72 16.48
C LYS A 145 -8.73 8.84 15.78
N PHE A 146 -8.95 9.08 14.50
CA PHE A 146 -9.79 8.23 13.65
C PHE A 146 -9.15 6.84 13.48
N ASP A 147 -9.99 5.80 13.41
CA ASP A 147 -9.56 4.40 13.28
C ASP A 147 -9.41 3.98 11.81
N VAL A 148 -10.22 4.55 10.92
CA VAL A 148 -10.24 4.24 9.49
C VAL A 148 -10.75 5.43 8.67
N CYS A 149 -10.18 5.61 7.47
CA CYS A 149 -10.67 6.53 6.46
C CYS A 149 -11.44 5.75 5.38
N ILE A 150 -12.68 6.15 5.10
CA ILE A 150 -13.44 5.65 3.94
C ILE A 150 -13.36 6.73 2.87
N ALA A 151 -12.75 6.41 1.74
CA ALA A 151 -12.56 7.34 0.64
C ALA A 151 -13.32 6.88 -0.61
N ASP A 152 -13.83 7.83 -1.37
CA ASP A 152 -14.26 7.56 -2.73
C ASP A 152 -13.05 7.56 -3.67
N PRO A 153 -12.86 6.52 -4.52
CA PRO A 153 -11.70 6.46 -5.38
C PRO A 153 -11.68 7.60 -6.41
N LEU A 154 -12.80 8.22 -6.80
CA LEU A 154 -12.80 9.36 -7.74
C LEU A 154 -12.21 10.64 -7.11
N SER A 155 -12.14 10.71 -5.79
CA SER A 155 -11.64 11.86 -5.04
C SER A 155 -10.34 11.47 -4.34
N PHE A 156 -9.20 11.60 -5.00
CA PHE A 156 -7.90 11.35 -4.35
C PHE A 156 -7.63 12.43 -3.29
N CYS A 157 -7.24 12.01 -2.08
CA CYS A 157 -6.66 12.82 -0.99
C CYS A 157 -6.86 12.11 0.35
N GLY A 158 -7.86 11.22 0.47
CA GLY A 158 -8.21 10.59 1.75
C GLY A 158 -7.02 9.92 2.43
N GLU A 159 -6.08 9.40 1.63
CA GLU A 159 -4.80 8.83 2.02
C GLU A 159 -3.74 9.87 2.44
N LEU A 160 -3.84 11.10 1.95
CA LEU A 160 -2.93 12.22 2.26
C LEU A 160 -3.33 12.97 3.53
N VAL A 161 -4.61 12.92 3.92
CA VAL A 161 -5.14 13.70 5.06
C VAL A 161 -4.69 13.11 6.40
N LEU A 162 -4.64 11.78 6.54
CA LEU A 162 -4.19 11.10 7.76
C LEU A 162 -3.47 9.79 7.40
N ASN A 163 -2.41 9.48 8.15
CA ASN A 163 -1.73 8.18 8.07
C ASN A 163 -2.49 7.11 8.89
N ILE A 164 -3.69 6.75 8.41
CA ILE A 164 -4.57 5.71 9.00
C ILE A 164 -5.00 4.70 7.92
N PRO A 165 -5.46 3.49 8.30
CA PRO A 165 -6.01 2.55 7.32
C PRO A 165 -7.10 3.21 6.47
N PHE A 166 -7.03 3.03 5.16
CA PHE A 166 -7.98 3.60 4.21
C PHE A 166 -8.71 2.52 3.41
N ILE A 167 -9.95 2.79 3.02
CA ILE A 167 -10.79 1.86 2.24
C ILE A 167 -11.46 2.63 1.10
N PHE A 168 -11.30 2.15 -0.13
CA PHE A 168 -12.09 2.61 -1.27
C PHE A 168 -13.41 1.84 -1.37
N THR A 169 -14.52 2.56 -1.60
CA THR A 169 -15.88 1.98 -1.65
C THR A 169 -16.36 1.61 -3.04
N PHE A 170 -15.69 2.10 -4.10
CA PHE A 170 -16.09 1.90 -5.48
C PHE A 170 -15.05 1.22 -6.35
N ARG A 171 -15.52 0.67 -7.47
CA ARG A 171 -14.72 0.14 -8.58
C ARG A 171 -15.28 0.70 -9.88
N VAL A 172 -14.72 1.79 -10.38
CA VAL A 172 -15.27 2.55 -11.50
C VAL A 172 -14.20 3.18 -12.40
N PHE A 173 -12.91 3.06 -12.08
CA PHE A 173 -11.90 3.76 -12.88
C PHE A 173 -11.75 3.14 -14.26
N TYR A 174 -11.56 4.03 -15.23
CA TYR A 174 -11.35 3.65 -16.61
C TYR A 174 -10.22 2.62 -16.75
N GLY A 175 -10.48 1.52 -17.46
CA GLY A 175 -9.49 0.45 -17.64
C GLY A 175 -9.11 -0.30 -16.36
N ASN A 176 -9.84 -0.09 -15.25
CA ASN A 176 -9.57 -0.64 -13.92
C ASN A 176 -8.21 -0.21 -13.33
N VAL A 177 -7.70 0.98 -13.70
CA VAL A 177 -6.34 1.41 -13.35
C VAL A 177 -6.15 1.54 -11.84
N ILE A 178 -7.01 2.30 -11.16
CA ILE A 178 -6.89 2.52 -9.70
C ILE A 178 -7.13 1.23 -8.93
N GLU A 179 -8.11 0.43 -9.34
CA GLU A 179 -8.43 -0.85 -8.72
C GLU A 179 -7.23 -1.81 -8.77
N ARG A 180 -6.51 -1.85 -9.89
CA ARG A 180 -5.34 -2.71 -10.06
C ARG A 180 -4.08 -2.15 -9.42
N LEU A 181 -3.73 -0.91 -9.76
CA LEU A 181 -2.42 -0.35 -9.47
C LEU A 181 -2.35 0.19 -8.03
N CYS A 182 -3.43 0.79 -7.54
CA CYS A 182 -3.47 1.38 -6.21
C CYS A 182 -4.13 0.44 -5.19
N ALA A 183 -5.32 -0.10 -5.49
CA ALA A 183 -6.06 -0.96 -4.57
C ALA A 183 -5.59 -2.43 -4.59
N GLY A 184 -4.66 -2.80 -5.47
CA GLY A 184 -4.04 -4.13 -5.51
C GLY A 184 -5.00 -5.26 -5.91
N LEU A 185 -6.12 -4.97 -6.58
CA LEU A 185 -7.10 -5.99 -6.96
C LEU A 185 -6.60 -6.81 -8.15
N PRO A 186 -6.65 -8.16 -8.08
CA PRO A 186 -6.25 -9.02 -9.19
C PRO A 186 -7.31 -8.96 -10.30
N MET A 187 -7.08 -8.11 -11.31
CA MET A 187 -7.96 -7.97 -12.47
C MET A 187 -7.21 -8.34 -13.75
N PRO A 188 -7.10 -9.64 -14.08
CA PRO A 188 -6.44 -10.05 -15.32
C PRO A 188 -7.27 -9.60 -16.52
N SER A 189 -6.67 -8.81 -17.41
CA SER A 189 -7.34 -8.24 -18.60
C SER A 189 -7.89 -9.29 -19.57
N SER A 190 -7.44 -10.55 -19.48
CA SER A 190 -8.03 -11.64 -20.27
C SER A 190 -9.38 -12.13 -19.74
N TYR A 191 -9.76 -11.83 -18.49
CA TYR A 191 -10.98 -12.37 -17.86
C TYR A 191 -11.85 -11.30 -17.20
N VAL A 192 -11.27 -10.15 -16.83
CA VAL A 192 -11.99 -9.05 -16.21
C VAL A 192 -12.15 -7.92 -17.22
N PRO A 193 -13.37 -7.64 -17.71
CA PRO A 193 -13.58 -6.51 -18.61
C PRO A 193 -13.19 -5.21 -17.91
N GLY A 194 -12.51 -4.33 -18.64
CA GLY A 194 -12.19 -2.99 -18.18
C GLY A 194 -13.48 -2.20 -17.99
N VAL A 195 -13.58 -1.39 -16.94
CA VAL A 195 -14.71 -0.46 -16.81
C VAL A 195 -14.82 0.37 -18.09
N THR A 196 -16.05 0.51 -18.58
CA THR A 196 -16.47 1.11 -19.87
C THR A 196 -16.16 0.32 -21.16
N SER A 197 -15.49 -0.84 -21.09
CA SER A 197 -15.20 -1.67 -22.29
C SER A 197 -16.46 -2.17 -23.02
N ARG A 198 -17.62 -2.15 -22.33
CA ARG A 198 -18.89 -2.78 -22.77
C ARG A 198 -18.79 -4.30 -22.97
N LEU A 199 -17.70 -4.91 -22.51
CA LEU A 199 -17.49 -6.35 -22.53
C LEU A 199 -18.06 -6.99 -21.26
N THR A 200 -18.25 -8.30 -21.31
CA THR A 200 -18.66 -9.12 -20.14
C THR A 200 -17.50 -10.01 -19.70
N ASP A 201 -17.66 -10.77 -18.62
CA ASP A 201 -16.72 -11.81 -18.21
C ASP A 201 -16.59 -12.94 -19.26
N LYS A 202 -17.54 -13.04 -20.19
CA LYS A 202 -17.51 -13.98 -21.32
C LYS A 202 -17.02 -13.30 -22.59
N MET A 203 -15.70 -13.23 -22.74
CA MET A 203 -15.01 -12.68 -23.92
C MET A 203 -14.49 -13.77 -24.86
N THR A 204 -14.73 -13.58 -26.16
CA THR A 204 -14.01 -14.28 -27.23
C THR A 204 -12.53 -13.90 -27.23
N PHE A 205 -11.69 -14.64 -27.98
CA PHE A 205 -10.27 -14.31 -28.08
C PHE A 205 -10.01 -12.86 -28.55
N ILE A 206 -10.77 -12.38 -29.55
CA ILE A 206 -10.63 -11.02 -30.06
C ILE A 206 -11.05 -9.99 -29.00
N GLN A 207 -12.16 -10.22 -28.30
CA GLN A 207 -12.59 -9.33 -27.22
C GLN A 207 -11.58 -9.28 -26.05
N ARG A 208 -10.88 -10.38 -25.78
CA ARG A 208 -9.79 -10.39 -24.79
C ARG A 208 -8.61 -9.53 -25.24
N LEU A 209 -8.31 -9.53 -26.53
CA LEU A 209 -7.27 -8.68 -27.10
C LEU A 209 -7.68 -7.19 -27.05
N GLU A 210 -8.93 -6.88 -27.39
CA GLU A 210 -9.49 -5.53 -27.26
C GLU A 210 -9.45 -5.03 -25.81
N ASN A 211 -9.84 -5.88 -24.87
CA ASN A 211 -9.79 -5.55 -23.45
C ASN A 211 -8.36 -5.36 -22.94
N TRP A 212 -7.43 -6.22 -23.35
CA TRP A 212 -6.01 -6.05 -23.03
C TRP A 212 -5.45 -4.74 -23.60
N LEU A 213 -5.86 -4.35 -24.81
CA LEU A 213 -5.45 -3.08 -25.42
C LEU A 213 -5.99 -1.89 -24.62
N LEU A 214 -7.25 -1.93 -24.18
CA LEU A 214 -7.84 -0.92 -23.31
C LEU A 214 -7.04 -0.76 -22.01
N TYR A 215 -6.69 -1.86 -21.34
CA TYR A 215 -5.87 -1.82 -20.12
C TYR A 215 -4.51 -1.17 -20.40
N THR A 216 -3.84 -1.60 -21.46
CA THR A 216 -2.50 -1.11 -21.81
C THR A 216 -2.51 0.39 -22.12
N VAL A 217 -3.49 0.84 -22.90
CA VAL A 217 -3.64 2.27 -23.23
C VAL A 217 -3.99 3.08 -21.98
N SER A 218 -4.87 2.57 -21.12
CA SER A 218 -5.22 3.22 -19.85
C SER A 218 -3.99 3.32 -18.93
N ASP A 219 -3.22 2.24 -18.75
CA ASP A 219 -2.02 2.24 -17.92
C ASP A 219 -1.01 3.31 -18.40
N ILE A 220 -0.80 3.44 -19.71
CA ILE A 220 0.09 4.45 -20.31
C ILE A 220 -0.45 5.87 -20.06
N ILE A 221 -1.72 6.11 -20.40
CA ILE A 221 -2.36 7.42 -20.23
C ILE A 221 -2.29 7.86 -18.78
N TYR A 222 -2.69 6.99 -17.85
CA TYR A 222 -2.71 7.36 -16.44
C TYR A 222 -1.30 7.61 -15.89
N SER A 223 -0.35 6.73 -16.19
CA SER A 223 1.02 6.85 -15.67
C SER A 223 1.78 8.06 -16.19
N TYR A 224 1.55 8.48 -17.43
CA TYR A 224 2.35 9.53 -18.08
C TYR A 224 1.62 10.85 -18.32
N TYR A 225 0.29 10.87 -18.23
CA TYR A 225 -0.51 12.08 -18.50
C TYR A 225 -1.39 12.51 -17.33
N VAL A 226 -1.94 11.57 -16.56
CA VAL A 226 -2.89 11.87 -15.47
C VAL A 226 -2.20 11.99 -14.12
N PHE A 227 -1.42 10.99 -13.71
CA PHE A 227 -0.77 10.94 -12.40
C PHE A 227 0.40 11.90 -12.18
N PRO A 228 1.15 12.39 -13.19
CA PRO A 228 2.25 13.33 -12.93
C PRO A 228 1.87 14.58 -12.13
N GLU A 229 0.61 15.05 -12.21
CA GLU A 229 0.13 16.19 -11.41
C GLU A 229 0.01 15.85 -9.91
N TRP A 230 -0.13 14.57 -9.56
CA TRP A 230 -0.23 14.07 -8.18
C TRP A 230 1.13 13.71 -7.58
N ASP A 231 2.15 13.49 -8.42
CA ASP A 231 3.51 13.18 -7.97
C ASP A 231 4.09 14.31 -7.08
N GLU A 232 3.58 15.54 -7.21
CA GLU A 232 3.95 16.70 -6.36
C GLU A 232 3.72 16.45 -4.86
N TYR A 233 2.71 15.64 -4.48
CA TYR A 233 2.42 15.37 -3.08
C TYR A 233 3.46 14.46 -2.39
N TYR A 234 4.24 13.71 -3.16
CA TYR A 234 5.27 12.80 -2.65
C TYR A 234 6.66 13.22 -3.11
N SER A 235 6.97 14.50 -2.93
CA SER A 235 8.18 15.13 -3.42
C SER A 235 9.47 14.64 -2.75
N LYS A 236 9.43 14.26 -1.47
CA LYS A 236 10.61 13.89 -0.67
C LYS A 236 10.56 12.44 -0.21
N VAL A 237 11.48 11.64 -0.72
CA VAL A 237 11.52 10.19 -0.47
C VAL A 237 12.70 9.84 0.41
N LEU A 238 12.42 9.23 1.57
CA LEU A 238 13.45 8.59 2.39
C LEU A 238 13.61 7.14 1.95
N VAL A 239 14.85 6.66 1.84
CA VAL A 239 15.10 5.28 1.41
C VAL A 239 15.90 4.52 2.44
N TRP A 240 15.39 3.35 2.82
CA TRP A 240 16.04 2.36 3.68
C TRP A 240 16.43 1.12 2.86
N PRO A 241 17.66 1.06 2.33
CA PRO A 241 18.07 0.05 1.36
C PRO A 241 18.56 -1.26 1.99
N MET A 242 18.74 -2.25 1.13
CA MET A 242 19.51 -3.48 1.36
C MET A 242 20.57 -3.63 0.27
N ASP A 243 21.72 -4.24 0.60
CA ASP A 243 22.82 -4.48 -0.34
C ASP A 243 22.51 -5.59 -1.37
N PHE A 244 23.44 -5.81 -2.30
CA PHE A 244 23.46 -6.88 -3.31
C PHE A 244 22.30 -6.83 -4.32
N SER A 245 21.63 -7.95 -4.57
CA SER A 245 20.53 -8.06 -5.53
C SER A 245 19.36 -7.15 -5.20
N HIS A 246 19.15 -6.88 -3.91
CA HIS A 246 18.10 -5.98 -3.43
C HIS A 246 18.38 -4.53 -3.83
N TRP A 247 19.64 -4.09 -3.75
CA TRP A 247 20.04 -2.78 -4.24
C TRP A 247 19.76 -2.61 -5.74
N ILE A 248 19.98 -3.63 -6.57
CA ILE A 248 19.71 -3.55 -8.02
C ILE A 248 18.24 -3.27 -8.30
N ASN A 249 17.33 -3.95 -7.59
CA ASN A 249 15.89 -3.70 -7.73
C ASN A 249 15.52 -2.29 -7.30
N LEU A 250 16.02 -1.89 -6.12
CA LEU A 250 15.74 -0.58 -5.56
C LEU A 250 16.31 0.55 -6.44
N GLN A 251 17.53 0.39 -6.96
CA GLN A 251 18.20 1.37 -7.80
C GLN A 251 17.37 1.76 -9.02
N VAL A 252 16.73 0.80 -9.71
CA VAL A 252 15.87 1.09 -10.87
C VAL A 252 14.68 1.96 -10.48
N ILE A 253 14.07 1.70 -9.32
CA ILE A 253 12.95 2.50 -8.80
C ILE A 253 13.43 3.92 -8.46
N LEU A 254 14.57 4.04 -7.77
CA LEU A 254 15.11 5.33 -7.36
C LEU A 254 15.56 6.19 -8.55
N GLU A 255 16.10 5.58 -9.61
CA GLU A 255 16.47 6.28 -10.84
C GLU A 255 15.24 6.88 -11.51
N GLU A 256 14.14 6.13 -11.64
CA GLU A 256 12.89 6.65 -12.20
C GLU A 256 12.27 7.75 -11.32
N LEU A 257 12.26 7.57 -10.00
CA LEU A 257 11.78 8.61 -9.08
C LEU A 257 12.62 9.89 -9.19
N HIS A 258 13.94 9.75 -9.31
CA HIS A 258 14.82 10.90 -9.50
C HIS A 258 14.55 11.61 -10.83
N LEU A 259 14.34 10.85 -11.92
CA LEU A 259 13.99 11.41 -13.24
C LEU A 259 12.65 12.17 -13.23
N ARG A 260 11.70 11.74 -12.38
CA ARG A 260 10.42 12.41 -12.16
C ARG A 260 10.52 13.64 -11.25
N GLY A 261 11.70 13.94 -10.73
CA GLY A 261 11.96 15.14 -9.94
C GLY A 261 11.79 14.97 -8.43
N HIS A 262 11.63 13.75 -7.92
CA HIS A 262 11.57 13.50 -6.48
C HIS A 262 12.93 13.72 -5.82
N GLU A 263 12.95 14.37 -4.66
CA GLU A 263 14.11 14.57 -3.79
C GLU A 263 14.33 13.31 -2.95
N ILE A 264 15.35 12.54 -3.30
CA ILE A 264 15.64 11.26 -2.65
C ILE A 264 16.77 11.43 -1.64
N THR A 265 16.57 10.92 -0.41
CA THR A 265 17.63 10.71 0.58
C THR A 265 17.80 9.23 0.88
N LEU A 266 18.97 8.70 0.55
CA LEU A 266 19.32 7.29 0.76
C LEU A 266 20.13 7.12 2.06
N LEU A 267 19.59 6.35 3.01
CA LEU A 267 20.28 5.99 4.26
C LEU A 267 21.18 4.76 4.05
N VAL A 268 22.49 4.96 3.89
CA VAL A 268 23.42 3.86 3.60
C VAL A 268 24.20 3.49 4.87
N PRO A 269 24.08 2.25 5.38
CA PRO A 269 24.94 1.76 6.45
C PRO A 269 26.42 1.85 6.07
N SER A 270 27.28 2.26 7.00
CA SER A 270 28.72 2.44 6.76
C SER A 270 29.41 1.15 6.30
N GLN A 271 28.87 -0.02 6.68
CA GLN A 271 29.34 -1.35 6.29
C GLN A 271 28.89 -1.82 4.90
N SER A 272 28.09 -1.05 4.15
CA SER A 272 27.59 -1.45 2.83
C SER A 272 28.75 -1.81 1.86
N LEU A 273 28.54 -2.87 1.08
CA LEU A 273 29.53 -3.48 0.20
C LEU A 273 29.40 -3.03 -1.26
N VAL A 274 28.16 -2.91 -1.79
CA VAL A 274 27.93 -2.75 -3.24
C VAL A 274 27.44 -1.37 -3.65
N ILE A 275 26.89 -0.58 -2.71
CA ILE A 275 26.32 0.73 -3.02
C ILE A 275 27.47 1.74 -3.27
N ASP A 276 27.74 1.99 -4.56
CA ASP A 276 28.76 2.95 -5.01
C ASP A 276 28.22 4.38 -4.96
N ARG A 277 28.50 5.05 -3.84
CA ARG A 277 28.05 6.41 -3.51
C ARG A 277 28.48 7.45 -4.54
N THR A 278 29.53 7.20 -5.31
CA THR A 278 30.06 8.17 -6.29
C THR A 278 29.22 8.25 -7.57
N LYS A 279 28.36 7.25 -7.80
CA LYS A 279 27.51 7.14 -8.99
C LYS A 279 26.06 7.48 -8.73
N ILE A 280 25.73 7.87 -7.50
CA ILE A 280 24.36 8.15 -7.08
C ILE A 280 24.07 9.65 -7.31
N PRO A 281 23.04 10.00 -8.11
CA PRO A 281 22.74 11.39 -8.45
C PRO A 281 21.90 12.12 -7.39
N TYR A 282 21.48 11.44 -6.32
CA TYR A 282 20.66 11.97 -5.24
C TYR A 282 21.39 11.94 -3.88
N HIS A 283 20.78 12.51 -2.83
CA HIS A 283 21.43 12.68 -1.54
C HIS A 283 21.67 11.34 -0.85
N VAL A 284 22.89 11.15 -0.32
CA VAL A 284 23.30 9.95 0.42
C VAL A 284 23.70 10.35 1.83
N GLU A 285 23.06 9.73 2.80
CA GLU A 285 23.34 9.93 4.21
C GLU A 285 23.92 8.63 4.80
N ILE A 286 25.11 8.74 5.38
CA ILE A 286 25.83 7.57 5.89
C ILE A 286 25.41 7.31 7.34
N LEU A 287 24.79 6.15 7.54
CA LEU A 287 24.49 5.64 8.87
C LEU A 287 25.72 4.95 9.44
N GLN A 288 26.37 5.57 10.42
CA GLN A 288 27.50 4.96 11.11
C GLN A 288 27.01 3.83 12.00
N VAL A 289 27.33 2.59 11.62
CA VAL A 289 26.97 1.40 12.39
C VAL A 289 28.15 0.92 13.24
N SER A 290 27.85 0.26 14.35
CA SER A 290 28.87 -0.24 15.28
C SER A 290 29.68 -1.43 14.75
N VAL A 291 29.20 -2.07 13.69
CA VAL A 291 29.80 -3.28 13.09
C VAL A 291 30.73 -2.88 11.95
N THR A 292 31.91 -3.48 11.90
CA THR A 292 32.88 -3.21 10.83
C THR A 292 32.50 -3.96 9.55
N LYS A 293 33.01 -3.46 8.42
CA LYS A 293 32.80 -4.11 7.12
C LYS A 293 33.34 -5.54 7.10
N GLU A 294 34.48 -5.78 7.76
CA GLU A 294 35.12 -7.09 7.84
C GLU A 294 34.27 -8.09 8.63
N THR A 295 33.75 -7.69 9.79
CA THR A 295 32.86 -8.54 10.61
C THR A 295 31.57 -8.84 9.87
N PHE A 296 30.98 -7.85 9.18
CA PHE A 296 29.78 -8.07 8.38
C PHE A 296 30.03 -9.07 7.23
N ILE A 297 31.19 -8.99 6.56
CA ILE A 297 31.57 -9.96 5.51
C ILE A 297 31.71 -11.37 6.09
N GLU A 298 32.31 -11.53 7.27
CA GLU A 298 32.46 -12.84 7.93
C GLU A 298 31.12 -13.46 8.32
N GLU A 299 30.24 -12.68 8.96
CA GLU A 299 28.87 -13.11 9.32
C GLU A 299 28.07 -13.50 8.07
N LEU A 300 28.11 -12.68 7.03
CA LEU A 300 27.44 -12.95 5.75
C LEU A 300 27.99 -14.21 5.08
N SER A 301 29.31 -14.37 5.03
CA SER A 301 29.95 -15.53 4.40
C SER A 301 29.56 -16.83 5.10
N THR A 302 29.44 -16.78 6.44
CA THR A 302 28.99 -17.91 7.24
C THR A 302 27.54 -18.26 6.95
N MET A 303 26.64 -17.27 6.91
CA MET A 303 25.22 -17.50 6.57
C MET A 303 25.07 -18.08 5.16
N LEU A 304 25.78 -17.53 4.18
CA LEU A 304 25.77 -18.03 2.80
C LEU A 304 26.31 -19.46 2.71
N TYR A 305 27.34 -19.80 3.50
CA TYR A 305 27.86 -21.16 3.53
C TYR A 305 26.82 -22.15 4.08
N GLU A 306 26.17 -21.81 5.20
CA GLU A 306 25.08 -22.60 5.78
C GLU A 306 23.94 -22.79 4.78
N GLU A 307 23.51 -21.71 4.11
CA GLU A 307 22.41 -21.73 3.15
C GLU A 307 22.73 -22.58 1.90
N ILE A 308 23.92 -22.40 1.32
CA ILE A 308 24.29 -23.03 0.05
C ILE A 308 24.72 -24.49 0.23
N PHE A 309 25.49 -24.78 1.29
CA PHE A 309 26.16 -26.08 1.42
C PHE A 309 25.53 -26.99 2.48
N GLU A 310 24.92 -26.45 3.54
CA GLU A 310 24.36 -27.27 4.61
C GLU A 310 22.86 -27.54 4.43
N LEU A 311 22.04 -26.52 4.11
CA LEU A 311 20.60 -26.71 3.94
C LEU A 311 20.22 -27.83 2.94
N PRO A 312 20.90 -28.00 1.78
CA PRO A 312 20.53 -29.07 0.85
C PRO A 312 20.70 -30.50 1.40
N LYS A 313 21.44 -30.67 2.50
CA LYS A 313 21.68 -31.97 3.15
C LYS A 313 20.56 -32.37 4.13
N LEU A 314 19.68 -31.43 4.47
CA LEU A 314 18.68 -31.59 5.52
C LEU A 314 17.33 -32.12 4.97
N SER A 315 16.53 -32.71 5.85
CA SER A 315 15.13 -33.03 5.54
C SER A 315 14.28 -31.76 5.44
N TRP A 316 13.09 -31.86 4.84
CA TRP A 316 12.22 -30.69 4.66
C TRP A 316 11.91 -29.96 5.97
N TRP A 317 11.66 -30.69 7.07
CA TRP A 317 11.39 -30.11 8.38
C TRP A 317 12.60 -29.41 8.99
N GLU A 318 13.78 -30.02 8.87
CA GLU A 318 15.04 -29.44 9.34
C GLU A 318 15.37 -28.18 8.54
N VAL A 319 15.11 -28.15 7.23
CA VAL A 319 15.26 -26.95 6.40
C VAL A 319 14.39 -25.80 6.92
N GLN A 320 13.13 -26.03 7.27
CA GLN A 320 12.27 -24.95 7.79
C GLN A 320 12.80 -24.37 9.11
N ILE A 321 13.33 -25.23 9.99
CA ILE A 321 13.91 -24.81 11.28
C ILE A 321 15.20 -24.03 11.05
N GLU A 322 16.10 -24.52 10.20
CA GLU A 322 17.38 -23.85 9.95
C GLU A 322 17.21 -22.53 9.19
N LEU A 323 16.26 -22.43 8.25
CA LEU A 323 15.89 -21.16 7.64
C LEU A 323 15.39 -20.15 8.68
N ALA A 324 14.57 -20.59 9.64
CA ALA A 324 14.12 -19.72 10.74
C ALA A 324 15.28 -19.23 11.63
N ASN A 325 16.30 -20.07 11.84
CA ASN A 325 17.50 -19.69 12.59
C ASN A 325 18.35 -18.68 11.81
N LEU A 326 18.50 -18.87 10.50
CA LEU A 326 19.16 -17.92 9.61
C LEU A 326 18.44 -16.57 9.59
N ASP A 327 17.11 -16.58 9.48
CA ASP A 327 16.29 -15.37 9.52
C ASP A 327 16.47 -14.61 10.84
N LYS A 328 16.57 -15.32 11.97
CA LYS A 328 16.88 -14.69 13.26
C LYS A 328 18.27 -14.05 13.29
N LYS A 329 19.30 -14.76 12.80
CA LYS A 329 20.65 -14.20 12.69
C LYS A 329 20.63 -12.93 11.84
N PHE A 330 19.88 -12.95 10.74
CA PHE A 330 19.72 -11.80 9.87
C PHE A 330 19.02 -10.63 10.58
N LEU A 331 17.89 -10.88 11.26
CA LEU A 331 17.18 -9.87 12.05
C LEU A 331 18.04 -9.25 13.15
N LEU A 332 18.89 -10.04 13.82
CA LEU A 332 19.85 -9.54 14.80
C LEU A 332 20.85 -8.56 14.18
N THR A 333 21.30 -8.83 12.95
CA THR A 333 22.16 -7.90 12.20
C THR A 333 21.41 -6.62 11.83
N SER A 334 20.18 -6.74 11.31
CA SER A 334 19.32 -5.59 11.02
C SER A 334 19.04 -4.75 12.27
N LYS A 335 18.87 -5.39 13.44
CA LYS A 335 18.71 -4.72 14.75
C LYS A 335 19.87 -3.79 15.07
N ARG A 336 21.12 -4.21 14.82
CA ARG A 336 22.32 -3.39 15.10
C ARG A 336 22.37 -2.15 14.21
N VAL A 337 21.97 -2.30 12.94
CA VAL A 337 21.84 -1.18 12.00
C VAL A 337 20.72 -0.25 12.49
N CYS A 338 19.58 -0.82 12.89
CA CYS A 338 18.45 -0.07 13.41
C CYS A 338 18.80 0.73 14.66
N ASP A 339 19.43 0.11 15.66
CA ASP A 339 19.92 0.74 16.90
C ASP A 339 20.80 1.95 16.60
N SER A 340 21.68 1.84 15.60
CA SER A 340 22.54 2.94 15.18
C SER A 340 21.74 4.14 14.66
N ALA A 341 20.61 3.90 13.99
CA ALA A 341 19.72 4.96 13.52
C ALA A 341 18.88 5.54 14.66
N ILE A 342 18.20 4.68 15.43
CA ILE A 342 17.20 5.12 16.43
C ILE A 342 17.81 5.79 17.67
N THR A 343 19.04 5.41 18.05
CA THR A 343 19.74 6.03 19.19
C THR A 343 20.38 7.36 18.81
N ASN A 344 20.57 7.64 17.51
CA ASN A 344 21.15 8.87 17.01
C ASN A 344 20.10 9.98 16.95
N LYS A 345 19.93 10.68 18.08
CA LYS A 345 18.96 11.78 18.21
C LYS A 345 19.21 12.92 17.22
N GLU A 346 20.46 13.17 16.84
CA GLU A 346 20.79 14.21 15.86
C GLU A 346 20.31 13.81 14.46
N LEU A 347 20.57 12.56 14.05
CA LEU A 347 20.05 11.99 12.80
C LEU A 347 18.53 12.07 12.76
N LEU A 348 17.83 11.51 13.76
CA LEU A 348 16.37 11.53 13.80
C LEU A 348 15.81 12.96 13.76
N SER A 349 16.43 13.90 14.46
CA SER A 349 16.01 15.31 14.43
C SER A 349 16.17 15.93 13.05
N ARG A 350 17.27 15.63 12.33
CA ARG A 350 17.47 16.08 10.95
C ARG A 350 16.47 15.45 9.99
N LEU A 351 16.23 14.14 10.09
CA LEU A 351 15.22 13.45 9.28
C LEU A 351 13.80 14.00 9.53
N GLN A 352 13.44 14.27 10.79
CA GLN A 352 12.15 14.90 11.14
C GLN A 352 12.02 16.32 10.59
N ALA A 353 13.12 17.06 10.56
CA ALA A 353 13.18 18.43 10.03
C ALA A 353 13.13 18.46 8.51
N ALA A 354 13.61 17.41 7.83
CA ALA A 354 13.60 17.31 6.37
C ALA A 354 12.20 17.19 5.77
N LYS A 355 11.23 16.68 6.57
CA LYS A 355 9.81 16.49 6.20
C LYS A 355 9.65 15.59 4.96
N PHE A 356 10.13 14.36 5.07
CA PHE A 356 9.89 13.34 4.05
C PHE A 356 8.39 13.01 3.95
N ASP A 357 7.96 12.66 2.74
CA ASP A 357 6.56 12.34 2.45
C ASP A 357 6.31 10.82 2.51
N VAL A 358 7.31 10.01 2.17
CA VAL A 358 7.22 8.54 2.19
C VAL A 358 8.60 7.91 2.43
N CYS A 359 8.61 6.75 3.07
CA CYS A 359 9.78 5.88 3.13
C CYS A 359 9.65 4.69 2.18
N ILE A 360 10.67 4.46 1.36
CA ILE A 360 10.81 3.24 0.57
C ILE A 360 11.82 2.33 1.28
N ALA A 361 11.38 1.15 1.67
CA ALA A 361 12.19 0.19 2.41
C ALA A 361 12.34 -1.13 1.64
N ASP A 362 13.46 -1.82 1.85
CA ASP A 362 13.59 -3.21 1.47
C ASP A 362 13.09 -4.11 2.61
N PRO A 363 12.23 -5.12 2.35
CA PRO A 363 11.64 -5.91 3.42
C PRO A 363 12.63 -6.85 4.11
N LEU A 364 13.80 -7.14 3.52
CA LEU A 364 14.86 -7.85 4.25
C LEU A 364 15.57 -6.91 5.23
N SER A 365 15.77 -5.64 4.88
CA SER A 365 16.39 -4.66 5.77
C SER A 365 15.36 -4.03 6.71
N PHE A 366 14.92 -4.80 7.72
CA PHE A 366 14.00 -4.31 8.74
C PHE A 366 14.54 -3.05 9.43
N CYS A 367 13.62 -2.20 9.89
CA CYS A 367 13.78 -0.89 10.56
C CYS A 367 13.30 0.30 9.72
N GLY A 368 13.21 0.18 8.39
CA GLY A 368 12.64 1.23 7.56
C GLY A 368 11.23 1.61 8.03
N GLU A 369 10.42 0.62 8.36
CA GLU A 369 9.08 0.77 8.94
C GLU A 369 9.09 1.45 10.33
N LEU A 370 10.07 1.14 11.20
CA LEU A 370 10.18 1.76 12.52
C LEU A 370 10.63 3.22 12.44
N VAL A 371 11.62 3.50 11.59
CA VAL A 371 12.05 4.87 11.30
C VAL A 371 10.87 5.67 10.73
N SER A 372 10.06 5.06 9.87
CA SER A 372 8.87 5.71 9.31
C SER A 372 7.83 6.03 10.38
N GLU A 373 7.55 5.10 11.30
CA GLU A 373 6.66 5.34 12.45
C GLU A 373 7.19 6.46 13.36
N LEU A 374 8.50 6.50 13.63
CA LEU A 374 9.14 7.57 14.43
C LEU A 374 9.05 8.93 13.73
N LEU A 375 9.13 8.95 12.40
CA LEU A 375 9.00 10.17 11.58
C LEU A 375 7.54 10.58 11.33
N ASN A 376 6.60 9.68 11.62
CA ASN A 376 5.17 9.78 11.31
C ASN A 376 4.91 9.96 9.80
N ILE A 377 5.52 9.07 8.99
CA ILE A 377 5.37 9.02 7.53
C ILE A 377 4.95 7.61 7.09
N PRO A 378 4.22 7.45 5.98
CA PRO A 378 3.93 6.14 5.41
C PRO A 378 5.20 5.47 4.89
N PHE A 379 5.18 4.13 4.78
CA PHE A 379 6.26 3.37 4.18
C PHE A 379 5.75 2.35 3.14
N ILE A 380 6.62 2.00 2.19
CA ILE A 380 6.36 1.04 1.12
C ILE A 380 7.52 0.05 1.03
N TYR A 381 7.21 -1.24 0.99
CA TYR A 381 8.19 -2.28 0.63
C TYR A 381 8.26 -2.48 -0.89
N THR A 382 9.47 -2.57 -1.44
CA THR A 382 9.69 -2.68 -2.90
C THR A 382 9.73 -4.10 -3.43
N PHE A 383 9.81 -5.10 -2.55
CA PHE A 383 10.09 -6.48 -2.93
C PHE A 383 9.18 -7.49 -2.24
N ARG A 384 9.03 -8.68 -2.85
CA ARG A 384 8.23 -9.81 -2.34
C ARG A 384 9.09 -11.06 -2.34
N PHE A 385 9.48 -11.53 -1.16
CA PHE A 385 10.45 -12.61 -1.01
C PHE A 385 10.39 -13.35 0.34
N PHE A 386 9.41 -13.07 1.20
CA PHE A 386 9.39 -13.75 2.50
C PHE A 386 8.91 -15.19 2.40
N SER A 387 9.58 -16.10 3.11
CA SER A 387 9.24 -17.52 3.09
C SER A 387 7.77 -17.74 3.45
N GLY A 388 7.08 -18.59 2.70
CA GLY A 388 5.64 -18.82 2.84
C GLY A 388 4.75 -17.60 2.53
N ASN A 389 5.33 -16.55 1.94
CA ASN A 389 4.71 -15.27 1.65
C ASN A 389 4.15 -14.55 2.90
N VAL A 390 4.82 -14.71 4.04
CA VAL A 390 4.28 -14.29 5.35
C VAL A 390 4.09 -12.77 5.44
N ILE A 391 5.12 -11.99 5.12
CA ILE A 391 5.03 -10.51 5.19
C ILE A 391 4.03 -10.00 4.15
N GLU A 392 4.06 -10.56 2.94
CA GLU A 392 3.18 -10.17 1.86
C GLU A 392 1.71 -10.38 2.23
N ARG A 393 1.38 -11.49 2.88
CA ARG A 393 0.00 -11.85 3.26
C ARG A 393 -0.45 -11.15 4.53
N LEU A 394 0.36 -11.23 5.59
CA LEU A 394 -0.05 -10.85 6.94
C LEU A 394 0.16 -9.35 7.20
N CYS A 395 1.22 -8.77 6.63
CA CYS A 395 1.53 -7.34 6.83
C CYS A 395 1.04 -6.50 5.65
N ALA A 396 1.38 -6.89 4.41
CA ALA A 396 1.02 -6.11 3.22
C ALA A 396 -0.40 -6.40 2.69
N GLY A 397 -1.12 -7.36 3.26
CA GLY A 397 -2.52 -7.66 2.91
C GLY A 397 -2.72 -8.24 1.50
N LEU A 398 -1.67 -8.76 0.87
CA LEU A 398 -1.75 -9.25 -0.51
C LEU A 398 -2.52 -10.59 -0.59
N PRO A 399 -3.47 -10.74 -1.54
CA PRO A 399 -4.22 -11.96 -1.70
C PRO A 399 -3.33 -13.06 -2.30
N MET A 400 -2.85 -13.98 -1.45
CA MET A 400 -2.03 -15.12 -1.89
C MET A 400 -2.66 -16.44 -1.45
N PRO A 401 -3.69 -16.93 -2.18
CA PRO A 401 -4.32 -18.20 -1.84
C PRO A 401 -3.31 -19.34 -2.00
N SER A 402 -3.01 -20.04 -0.91
CA SER A 402 -2.01 -21.13 -0.88
C SER A 402 -2.32 -22.28 -1.83
N SER A 403 -3.55 -22.39 -2.33
CA SER A 403 -3.90 -23.39 -3.33
C SER A 403 -3.41 -23.02 -4.73
N TYR A 404 -3.18 -21.74 -5.07
CA TYR A 404 -2.80 -21.30 -6.42
C TYR A 404 -1.50 -20.52 -6.49
N VAL A 405 -1.09 -19.89 -5.38
CA VAL A 405 0.16 -19.12 -5.30
C VAL A 405 1.20 -19.97 -4.56
N PRO A 406 2.29 -20.40 -5.22
CA PRO A 406 3.36 -21.12 -4.55
C PRO A 406 4.05 -20.22 -3.52
N GLY A 407 4.36 -20.78 -2.36
CA GLY A 407 5.11 -20.08 -1.31
C GLY A 407 6.52 -19.79 -1.80
N VAL A 408 7.06 -18.63 -1.48
CA VAL A 408 8.48 -18.38 -1.70
C VAL A 408 9.28 -19.46 -0.97
N THR A 409 10.33 -19.96 -1.62
CA THR A 409 11.16 -21.13 -1.26
C THR A 409 10.54 -22.52 -1.45
N SER A 410 9.26 -22.64 -1.84
CA SER A 410 8.59 -23.95 -2.04
C SER A 410 9.15 -24.79 -3.20
N ARG A 411 9.82 -24.15 -4.17
CA ARG A 411 10.21 -24.73 -5.47
C ARG A 411 9.02 -25.18 -6.33
N LEU A 412 7.79 -24.81 -5.95
CA LEU A 412 6.58 -25.09 -6.70
C LEU A 412 6.31 -23.99 -7.73
N THR A 413 5.47 -24.29 -8.72
CA THR A 413 5.02 -23.33 -9.74
C THR A 413 3.53 -23.01 -9.54
N ASP A 414 2.98 -22.10 -10.34
CA ASP A 414 1.54 -21.80 -10.40
C ASP A 414 0.70 -23.03 -10.84
N LYS A 415 1.34 -24.03 -11.47
CA LYS A 415 0.73 -25.29 -11.89
C LYS A 415 1.02 -26.40 -10.90
N MET A 416 0.22 -26.46 -9.84
CA MET A 416 0.30 -27.50 -8.81
C MET A 416 -0.78 -28.59 -8.98
N THR A 417 -0.35 -29.85 -8.86
CA THR A 417 -1.24 -30.99 -8.60
C THR A 417 -1.90 -30.87 -7.23
N PHE A 418 -2.92 -31.68 -6.96
CA PHE A 418 -3.59 -31.67 -5.65
C PHE A 418 -2.62 -31.88 -4.47
N ILE A 419 -1.66 -32.80 -4.60
CA ILE A 419 -0.66 -33.07 -3.55
C ILE A 419 0.27 -31.86 -3.37
N GLN A 420 0.75 -31.26 -4.45
CA GLN A 420 1.58 -30.06 -4.37
C GLN A 420 0.85 -28.87 -3.74
N ARG A 421 -0.46 -28.74 -3.95
CA ARG A 421 -1.29 -27.72 -3.27
C ARG A 421 -1.37 -27.97 -1.76
N LEU A 422 -1.44 -29.23 -1.35
CA LEU A 422 -1.41 -29.60 0.06
C LEU A 422 -0.03 -29.33 0.69
N GLU A 423 1.06 -29.66 -0.03
CA GLU A 423 2.43 -29.32 0.38
C GLU A 423 2.62 -27.81 0.52
N ASN A 424 2.10 -27.03 -0.43
CA ASN A 424 2.18 -25.59 -0.39
C ASN A 424 1.38 -24.98 0.77
N TRP A 425 0.16 -25.48 1.00
CA TRP A 425 -0.64 -25.07 2.16
C TRP A 425 0.06 -25.42 3.49
N LEU A 426 0.74 -26.58 3.56
CA LEU A 426 1.51 -26.95 4.73
C LEU A 426 2.70 -25.99 4.94
N LEU A 427 3.43 -25.64 3.87
CA LEU A 427 4.50 -24.65 3.94
C LEU A 427 3.99 -23.32 4.50
N TYR A 428 2.88 -22.78 3.96
CA TYR A 428 2.25 -21.55 4.45
C TYR A 428 1.96 -21.64 5.95
N THR A 429 1.33 -22.73 6.38
CA THR A 429 0.95 -22.93 7.78
C THR A 429 2.18 -23.00 8.70
N VAL A 430 3.22 -23.70 8.27
CA VAL A 430 4.48 -23.82 9.03
C VAL A 430 5.21 -22.49 9.10
N SER A 431 5.31 -21.76 7.98
CA SER A 431 5.89 -20.41 7.95
C SER A 431 5.12 -19.46 8.87
N ASP A 432 3.78 -19.42 8.78
CA ASP A 432 2.94 -18.58 9.64
C ASP A 432 3.25 -18.87 11.14
N ILE A 433 3.33 -20.15 11.54
CA ILE A 433 3.68 -20.53 12.92
C ILE A 433 5.10 -20.09 13.30
N ILE A 434 6.09 -20.39 12.46
CA ILE A 434 7.50 -20.06 12.72
C ILE A 434 7.67 -18.55 12.89
N TYR A 435 7.15 -17.76 11.96
CA TYR A 435 7.33 -16.32 12.00
C TYR A 435 6.59 -15.68 13.18
N SER A 436 5.32 -16.05 13.41
CA SER A 436 4.52 -15.46 14.49
C SER A 436 5.01 -15.84 15.90
N TYR A 437 5.54 -17.05 16.10
CA TYR A 437 5.87 -17.54 17.45
C TYR A 437 7.37 -17.67 17.73
N TYR A 438 8.22 -17.69 16.71
CA TYR A 438 9.67 -17.83 16.90
C TYR A 438 10.43 -16.61 16.41
N VAL A 439 10.21 -16.15 15.18
CA VAL A 439 11.05 -15.11 14.54
C VAL A 439 10.65 -13.69 14.98
N PHE A 440 9.38 -13.29 14.81
CA PHE A 440 8.93 -11.92 15.08
C PHE A 440 8.78 -11.51 16.55
N PRO A 441 8.54 -12.40 17.55
CA PRO A 441 8.36 -11.94 18.92
C PRO A 441 9.48 -11.06 19.49
N GLU A 442 10.75 -11.34 19.15
CA GLU A 442 11.87 -10.48 19.58
C GLU A 442 11.82 -9.10 18.91
N TRP A 443 11.38 -9.05 17.65
CA TRP A 443 11.23 -7.82 16.88
C TRP A 443 10.06 -6.97 17.38
N ASP A 444 8.93 -7.61 17.69
CA ASP A 444 7.75 -6.97 18.28
C ASP A 444 8.05 -6.36 19.65
N GLU A 445 8.79 -7.08 20.50
CA GLU A 445 9.26 -6.56 21.79
C GLU A 445 10.18 -5.34 21.60
N TYR A 446 11.08 -5.41 20.63
CA TYR A 446 11.97 -4.29 20.29
C TYR A 446 11.18 -3.06 19.85
N TYR A 447 10.18 -3.21 18.98
CA TYR A 447 9.35 -2.10 18.48
C TYR A 447 8.56 -1.46 19.61
N SER A 448 7.95 -2.29 20.45
CA SER A 448 7.18 -1.87 21.62
C SER A 448 8.04 -1.02 22.56
N LYS A 449 9.26 -1.47 22.83
CA LYS A 449 10.24 -0.74 23.64
C LYS A 449 10.63 0.61 23.04
N VAL A 450 10.91 0.67 21.74
CA VAL A 450 11.34 1.90 21.06
C VAL A 450 10.20 2.91 20.98
N LEU A 451 8.99 2.46 20.67
CA LEU A 451 7.81 3.32 20.55
C LEU A 451 7.17 3.67 21.89
N GLY A 452 7.60 3.03 22.99
CA GLY A 452 7.00 3.21 24.32
C GLY A 452 5.54 2.72 24.39
N LYS A 453 5.16 1.77 23.53
CA LYS A 453 3.84 1.11 23.53
C LYS A 453 4.00 -0.22 24.28
N ASN A 454 3.07 -0.57 25.17
CA ASN A 454 3.05 -1.92 25.76
C ASN A 454 2.44 -2.88 24.72
N SER A 455 3.17 -3.96 24.39
CA SER A 455 2.71 -5.03 23.49
C SER A 455 1.55 -5.84 24.04
#